data_AF-A0A0N0JSH3-F1
#
_entry.id   AF-A0A0N0JSH3-F1
#
_cell.length_a   1.000
_cell.length_b   1.000
_cell.length_c   1.000
_cell.angle_alpha   90.00
_cell.angle_beta   90.00
_cell.angle_gamma   90.00
#
_symmetry.space_group_name_H-M   'P 1'
#
loop_
_entity.id
_entity.type
_entity.pdbx_description
1 polymer ?
#
loop_
_entity_poly.entity_id
_entity_poly.type
_entity_poly.pdbx_seq_one_letter_code
_entity_poly.pdbx_strand_id
1 'polypeptide(L)'
;MPAYVFSGREHGCAELIAIGSAMGAIFEFSRHPPRSPQYSDVAEVSAFLQVYDQLRSPLREACGWTETGVCELYQFCAYCWRRSAAGKSLCDHHAVDGERSSASTARYQAGRRLLGAFERQRDAMLTREILEFHERDMEVGVIFPDQGLWAWLCERRPHVAEEVQVRAAPWSDEPLIDHMIGRLHTYKGPALTTRQAYDAVNARFRRQPALLWPLLLRAEAWLAVRNQRRANWGGRRNQLTGV
;
A
#
# COMPACT_ATOMS: atom_id res chain seq x y z
N MET A 1 -2.93 -43.13 0.94
CA MET A 1 -1.46 -42.96 0.91
C MET A 1 -0.82 -44.34 0.78
N PRO A 2 0.02 -44.62 -0.22
CA PRO A 2 0.84 -45.82 -0.19
C PRO A 2 2.13 -45.57 0.60
N ALA A 3 2.47 -46.48 1.51
CA ALA A 3 3.72 -46.48 2.24
C ALA A 3 4.80 -47.17 1.39
N TYR A 4 5.81 -46.43 0.96
CA TYR A 4 7.00 -47.00 0.32
C TYR A 4 8.06 -47.27 1.38
N VAL A 5 8.37 -48.54 1.60
CA VAL A 5 9.51 -48.97 2.43
C VAL A 5 10.68 -49.22 1.49
N PHE A 6 11.72 -48.38 1.57
CA PHE A 6 12.99 -48.62 0.89
C PHE A 6 14.00 -49.18 1.90
N SER A 7 14.41 -50.42 1.70
CA SER A 7 15.54 -51.04 2.39
C SER A 7 16.79 -50.93 1.51
N GLY A 8 17.84 -50.24 2.00
CA GLY A 8 19.16 -50.35 1.39
C GLY A 8 20.10 -49.14 1.55
N ARG A 9 21.10 -49.31 2.44
CA ARG A 9 22.43 -48.66 2.52
C ARG A 9 22.51 -47.12 2.61
N GLU A 10 23.04 -46.69 3.75
CA GLU A 10 22.98 -45.38 4.41
C GLU A 10 23.58 -44.15 3.71
N HIS A 11 24.03 -44.22 2.46
CA HIS A 11 24.61 -43.05 1.77
C HIS A 11 23.98 -42.72 0.41
N GLY A 12 23.32 -43.68 -0.27
CA GLY A 12 22.60 -43.42 -1.52
C GLY A 12 21.17 -42.91 -1.33
N CYS A 13 20.58 -43.18 -0.15
CA CYS A 13 19.20 -42.80 0.14
C CYS A 13 19.02 -41.30 0.32
N ALA A 14 19.97 -40.58 0.93
CA ALA A 14 19.78 -39.15 1.21
C ALA A 14 19.67 -38.31 -0.06
N GLU A 15 20.51 -38.60 -1.06
CA GLU A 15 20.52 -37.88 -2.34
C GLU A 15 19.29 -38.24 -3.18
N LEU A 16 18.88 -39.51 -3.21
CA LEU A 16 17.66 -39.94 -3.89
C LEU A 16 16.38 -39.42 -3.22
N ILE A 17 16.37 -39.30 -1.88
CA ILE A 17 15.29 -38.65 -1.14
C ILE A 17 15.26 -37.15 -1.46
N ALA A 18 16.42 -36.48 -1.51
CA ALA A 18 16.48 -35.05 -1.85
C ALA A 18 16.00 -34.78 -3.28
N ILE A 19 16.41 -35.61 -4.25
CA ILE A 19 15.93 -35.54 -5.64
C ILE A 19 14.43 -35.84 -5.69
N GLY A 20 13.95 -36.86 -4.99
CA GLY A 20 12.54 -37.20 -4.91
C GLY A 20 11.69 -36.09 -4.29
N SER A 21 12.18 -35.43 -3.24
CA SER A 21 11.55 -34.27 -2.61
C SER A 21 11.55 -33.05 -3.53
N ALA A 22 12.65 -32.79 -4.24
CA ALA A 22 12.72 -31.68 -5.20
C ALA A 22 11.79 -31.92 -6.40
N MET A 23 11.74 -33.12 -6.94
CA MET A 23 10.82 -33.49 -8.02
C MET A 23 9.36 -33.46 -7.54
N GLY A 24 9.09 -33.91 -6.31
CA GLY A 24 7.79 -33.82 -5.67
C GLY A 24 7.33 -32.36 -5.52
N ALA A 25 8.20 -31.48 -5.03
CA ALA A 25 7.93 -30.06 -4.93
C ALA A 25 7.70 -29.42 -6.31
N ILE A 26 8.55 -29.69 -7.30
CA ILE A 26 8.39 -29.17 -8.67
C ILE A 26 7.08 -29.67 -9.29
N PHE A 27 6.74 -30.95 -9.11
CA PHE A 27 5.50 -31.54 -9.62
C PHE A 27 4.26 -30.96 -8.93
N GLU A 28 4.32 -30.78 -7.62
CA GLU A 28 3.26 -30.19 -6.82
C GLU A 28 3.05 -28.72 -7.21
N PHE A 29 4.12 -27.92 -7.29
CA PHE A 29 4.07 -26.50 -7.68
C PHE A 29 3.86 -26.26 -9.18
N SER A 30 4.07 -27.25 -10.06
CA SER A 30 3.78 -27.15 -11.50
C SER A 30 2.34 -27.57 -11.85
N ARG A 31 1.74 -28.51 -11.10
CA ARG A 31 0.34 -28.91 -11.28
C ARG A 31 -0.63 -28.11 -10.41
N HIS A 32 -0.16 -27.64 -9.27
CA HIS A 32 -0.87 -26.77 -8.34
C HIS A 32 0.08 -25.59 -8.07
N PRO A 33 0.13 -24.58 -8.96
CA PRO A 33 0.84 -23.35 -8.65
C PRO A 33 0.44 -22.94 -7.22
N PRO A 34 1.39 -22.57 -6.35
CA PRO A 34 1.10 -22.31 -4.95
C PRO A 34 -0.14 -21.42 -4.94
N ARG A 35 -1.24 -21.94 -4.38
CA ARG A 35 -2.57 -21.31 -4.46
C ARG A 35 -2.34 -19.83 -4.24
N SER A 36 -2.63 -19.05 -5.28
CA SER A 36 -2.20 -17.67 -5.43
C SER A 36 -2.09 -17.02 -4.06
N PRO A 37 -0.94 -16.41 -3.68
CA PRO A 37 -0.89 -15.61 -2.46
C PRO A 37 -2.16 -14.77 -2.46
N GLN A 38 -2.94 -14.81 -1.38
CA GLN A 38 -4.18 -14.03 -1.33
C GLN A 38 -3.76 -12.57 -1.49
N TYR A 39 -3.84 -12.10 -2.72
CA TYR A 39 -3.47 -10.76 -3.11
C TYR A 39 -4.69 -9.91 -2.82
N SER A 40 -4.43 -8.78 -2.15
CA SER A 40 -5.48 -7.81 -1.93
C SER A 40 -6.05 -7.36 -3.28
N ASP A 41 -7.37 -7.10 -3.33
CA ASP A 41 -8.01 -6.40 -4.46
C ASP A 41 -7.39 -5.00 -4.71
N VAL A 42 -6.55 -4.54 -3.78
CA VAL A 42 -5.80 -3.30 -3.87
C VAL A 42 -4.41 -3.59 -4.47
N ALA A 43 -4.23 -3.23 -5.74
CA ALA A 43 -3.01 -3.51 -6.51
C ALA A 43 -1.71 -3.08 -5.80
N GLU A 44 -1.69 -1.90 -5.21
CA GLU A 44 -0.52 -1.39 -4.48
C GLU A 44 -0.19 -2.21 -3.23
N VAL A 45 -1.17 -2.78 -2.54
CA VAL A 45 -0.92 -3.65 -1.38
C VAL A 45 -0.31 -4.97 -1.85
N SER A 46 -0.83 -5.53 -2.94
CA SER A 46 -0.33 -6.76 -3.52
C SER A 46 1.11 -6.60 -4.01
N ALA A 47 1.41 -5.51 -4.72
CA ALA A 47 2.77 -5.20 -5.16
C ALA A 47 3.74 -4.97 -3.98
N PHE A 48 3.31 -4.23 -2.96
CA PHE A 48 4.10 -4.03 -1.74
C PHE A 48 4.48 -5.35 -1.08
N LEU A 49 3.50 -6.25 -0.90
CA LEU A 49 3.72 -7.54 -0.29
C LEU A 49 4.66 -8.42 -1.13
N GLN A 50 4.54 -8.37 -2.46
CA GLN A 50 5.44 -9.10 -3.36
C GLN A 50 6.88 -8.62 -3.25
N VAL A 51 7.10 -7.30 -3.25
CA VAL A 51 8.45 -6.72 -3.06
C VAL A 51 9.03 -7.20 -1.74
N TYR A 52 8.28 -7.08 -0.64
CA TYR A 52 8.80 -7.45 0.66
C TYR A 52 8.92 -8.96 0.91
N ASP A 53 8.17 -9.79 0.18
CA ASP A 53 8.36 -11.23 0.14
C ASP A 53 9.68 -11.60 -0.57
N GLN A 54 10.00 -10.93 -1.68
CA GLN A 54 11.29 -11.09 -2.38
C GLN A 54 12.47 -10.67 -1.49
N LEU A 55 12.28 -9.63 -0.68
CA LEU A 55 13.25 -9.17 0.33
C LEU A 55 13.32 -10.06 1.58
N ARG A 56 12.52 -11.14 1.64
CA ARG A 56 12.40 -12.06 2.78
C ARG A 56 12.09 -11.34 4.10
N SER A 57 11.32 -10.26 4.03
CA SER A 57 10.93 -9.47 5.20
C SER A 57 9.73 -10.10 5.91
N PRO A 58 9.69 -10.15 7.26
CA PRO A 58 8.55 -10.66 8.01
C PRO A 58 7.33 -9.71 8.01
N LEU A 59 7.31 -8.71 7.13
CA LEU A 59 6.22 -7.72 6.99
C LEU A 59 4.84 -8.35 6.80
N ARG A 60 4.77 -9.51 6.12
CA ARG A 60 3.50 -10.19 5.86
C ARG A 60 2.81 -10.66 7.15
N GLU A 61 3.58 -10.94 8.21
CA GLU A 61 3.05 -11.31 9.52
C GLU A 61 2.49 -10.10 10.29
N ALA A 62 3.01 -8.90 10.00
CA ALA A 62 2.48 -7.67 10.57
C ALA A 62 1.15 -7.22 9.92
N CYS A 63 0.86 -7.73 8.74
CA CYS A 63 -0.44 -7.62 8.10
C CYS A 63 -1.43 -8.57 8.80
N GLY A 64 -2.22 -8.04 9.75
CA GLY A 64 -3.38 -8.76 10.27
C GLY A 64 -4.41 -8.97 9.16
N TRP A 65 -4.53 -10.19 8.63
CA TRP A 65 -5.48 -10.55 7.59
C TRP A 65 -6.83 -10.94 8.20
N THR A 66 -7.93 -10.48 7.61
CA THR A 66 -9.28 -10.95 7.96
C THR A 66 -9.54 -12.35 7.41
N GLU A 67 -10.60 -13.01 7.89
CA GLU A 67 -11.09 -14.29 7.32
C GLU A 67 -11.40 -14.19 5.82
N THR A 68 -11.70 -12.98 5.33
CA THR A 68 -11.96 -12.67 3.92
C THR A 68 -10.69 -12.36 3.12
N GLY A 69 -9.49 -12.51 3.71
CA GLY A 69 -8.23 -12.26 3.04
C GLY A 69 -7.94 -10.77 2.80
N VAL A 70 -8.58 -9.85 3.54
CA VAL A 70 -8.31 -8.42 3.45
C VAL A 70 -7.30 -8.04 4.53
N CYS A 71 -6.21 -7.38 4.16
CA CYS A 71 -5.30 -6.82 5.13
C CYS A 71 -6.00 -5.69 5.90
N GLU A 72 -6.19 -5.86 7.21
CA GLU A 72 -6.87 -4.88 8.06
C GLU A 72 -6.19 -3.50 8.03
N LEU A 73 -4.90 -3.44 7.71
CA LEU A 73 -4.15 -2.18 7.57
C LEU A 73 -4.66 -1.35 6.40
N TYR A 74 -5.10 -1.99 5.32
CA TYR A 74 -5.28 -1.37 4.01
C TYR A 74 -6.74 -1.34 3.54
N GLN A 75 -7.65 -0.98 4.45
CA GLN A 75 -9.05 -0.69 4.13
C GLN A 75 -9.17 0.73 3.58
N PHE A 76 -8.78 0.95 2.33
CA PHE A 76 -8.83 2.27 1.71
C PHE A 76 -10.22 2.64 1.18
N CYS A 77 -10.52 3.94 1.20
CA CYS A 77 -11.63 4.50 0.46
C CYS A 77 -11.42 4.31 -1.04
N ALA A 78 -12.48 3.95 -1.76
CA ALA A 78 -12.49 3.84 -3.22
C ALA A 78 -12.02 5.12 -3.92
N TYR A 79 -12.22 6.29 -3.30
CA TYR A 79 -11.92 7.59 -3.92
C TYR A 79 -10.70 8.31 -3.33
N CYS A 80 -10.00 7.77 -2.32
CA CYS A 80 -8.77 8.41 -1.81
C CYS A 80 -7.91 7.46 -0.98
N TRP A 81 -6.89 8.01 -0.31
CA TRP A 81 -5.98 7.28 0.56
C TRP A 81 -6.52 7.04 1.98
N ARG A 82 -7.63 7.70 2.36
CA ARG A 82 -8.16 7.60 3.72
C ARG A 82 -8.73 6.22 3.98
N ARG A 83 -8.64 5.77 5.22
CA ARG A 83 -9.24 4.51 5.64
C ARG A 83 -10.76 4.59 5.66
N SER A 84 -11.42 3.57 5.11
CA SER A 84 -12.86 3.33 5.25
C SER A 84 -13.16 2.52 6.52
N ALA A 85 -14.39 2.62 7.02
CA ALA A 85 -14.83 1.75 8.10
C ALA A 85 -14.97 0.30 7.60
N ALA A 86 -14.89 -0.67 8.51
CA ALA A 86 -15.07 -2.08 8.18
C ALA A 86 -16.39 -2.31 7.43
N GLY A 87 -16.34 -3.08 6.34
CA GLY A 87 -17.49 -3.35 5.48
C GLY A 87 -17.95 -2.17 4.61
N LYS A 88 -17.28 -1.01 4.66
CA LYS A 88 -17.59 0.15 3.80
C LYS A 88 -16.48 0.38 2.77
N SER A 89 -16.87 0.79 1.58
CA SER A 89 -15.95 1.19 0.50
C SER A 89 -15.55 2.67 0.56
N LEU A 90 -16.21 3.48 1.39
CA LEU A 90 -15.97 4.92 1.48
C LEU A 90 -15.55 5.33 2.90
N CYS A 91 -14.61 6.28 2.99
CA CYS A 91 -14.27 6.94 4.24
C CYS A 91 -15.32 8.01 4.59
N ASP A 92 -15.34 8.43 5.86
CA ASP A 92 -16.24 9.48 6.37
C ASP A 92 -16.20 10.80 5.58
N HIS A 93 -15.09 11.12 4.93
CA HIS A 93 -14.99 12.32 4.08
C HIS A 93 -15.84 12.23 2.80
N HIS A 94 -16.00 11.02 2.27
CA HIS A 94 -16.69 10.73 1.01
C HIS A 94 -18.03 10.03 1.22
N ALA A 95 -18.30 9.52 2.43
CA ALA A 95 -19.60 8.99 2.79
C ALA A 95 -20.65 10.11 2.70
N VAL A 96 -21.82 9.75 2.19
CA VAL A 96 -23.00 10.60 2.18
C VAL A 96 -23.91 10.03 3.24
N ASP A 97 -23.93 10.63 4.43
CA ASP A 97 -24.86 10.22 5.48
C ASP A 97 -26.31 10.60 5.11
N GLY A 98 -27.27 9.94 5.76
CA GLY A 98 -28.70 9.96 5.41
C GLY A 98 -29.35 11.35 5.31
N GLU A 99 -28.79 12.36 5.97
CA GLU A 99 -29.09 13.77 5.71
C GLU A 99 -28.02 14.35 4.77
N ARG A 100 -28.38 14.46 3.48
CA ARG A 100 -27.50 15.01 2.44
C ARG A 100 -27.14 16.47 2.74
N SER A 101 -26.06 16.71 3.48
CA SER A 101 -25.43 18.02 3.44
C SER A 101 -24.92 18.25 2.01
N SER A 102 -25.12 19.45 1.48
CA SER A 102 -24.61 19.83 0.15
C SER A 102 -23.09 19.61 0.05
N ALA A 103 -22.38 19.78 1.17
CA ALA A 103 -20.94 19.57 1.28
C ALA A 103 -20.53 18.09 1.16
N SER A 104 -21.23 17.14 1.79
CA SER A 104 -20.90 15.71 1.66
C SER A 104 -21.15 15.21 0.24
N THR A 105 -22.25 15.64 -0.36
CA THR A 105 -22.58 15.32 -1.77
C THR A 105 -21.53 15.88 -2.72
N ALA A 106 -21.07 17.12 -2.51
CA ALA A 106 -20.03 17.73 -3.33
C ALA A 106 -18.69 16.97 -3.22
N ARG A 107 -18.29 16.54 -2.02
CA ARG A 107 -17.08 15.72 -1.81
C ARG A 107 -17.18 14.37 -2.49
N TYR A 108 -18.30 13.66 -2.33
CA TYR A 108 -18.57 12.39 -3.01
C TYR A 108 -18.45 12.54 -4.53
N GLN A 109 -19.11 13.55 -5.11
CA GLN A 109 -19.04 13.80 -6.55
C GLN A 109 -17.64 14.21 -7.02
N ALA A 110 -16.92 15.00 -6.21
CA ALA A 110 -15.53 15.35 -6.51
C ALA A 110 -14.64 14.10 -6.54
N GLY A 111 -14.80 13.22 -5.54
CA GLY A 111 -14.25 11.86 -5.49
C GLY A 111 -14.45 11.09 -6.78
N ARG A 112 -15.73 10.87 -7.11
CA ARG A 112 -16.15 10.10 -8.30
C ARG A 112 -15.61 10.68 -9.61
N ARG A 113 -15.58 12.01 -9.76
CA ARG A 113 -15.07 12.67 -10.98
C ARG A 113 -13.55 12.54 -11.13
N LEU A 114 -12.82 12.40 -10.03
CA LEU A 114 -11.36 12.28 -10.04
C LEU A 114 -10.88 10.83 -10.11
N LEU A 115 -11.74 9.85 -9.85
CA LEU A 115 -11.39 8.44 -9.72
C LEU A 115 -10.48 7.94 -10.86
N GLY A 116 -10.91 8.09 -12.11
CA GLY A 116 -10.12 7.58 -13.25
C GLY A 116 -8.77 8.29 -13.43
N ALA A 117 -8.65 9.57 -13.05
CA ALA A 117 -7.36 10.25 -13.07
C ALA A 117 -6.46 9.80 -11.91
N PHE A 118 -7.06 9.58 -10.73
CA PHE A 118 -6.39 9.05 -9.55
C PHE A 118 -5.84 7.64 -9.78
N GLU A 119 -6.63 6.73 -10.32
CA GLU A 119 -6.21 5.35 -10.62
C GLU A 119 -5.06 5.35 -11.63
N ARG A 120 -5.17 6.10 -12.74
CA ARG A 120 -4.07 6.22 -13.71
C ARG A 120 -2.79 6.78 -13.09
N GLN A 121 -2.89 7.82 -12.25
CA GLN A 121 -1.73 8.40 -11.58
C GLN A 121 -1.08 7.39 -10.63
N ARG A 122 -1.90 6.69 -9.83
CA ARG A 122 -1.44 5.65 -8.90
C ARG A 122 -0.75 4.52 -9.65
N ASP A 123 -1.37 4.01 -10.71
CA ASP A 123 -0.86 2.87 -11.47
C ASP A 123 0.45 3.24 -12.18
N ALA A 124 0.54 4.45 -12.76
CA ALA A 124 1.78 4.93 -13.36
C ALA A 124 2.92 5.05 -12.33
N MET A 125 2.63 5.56 -11.14
CA MET A 125 3.61 5.63 -10.05
C MET A 125 4.03 4.24 -9.57
N LEU A 126 3.06 3.35 -9.38
CA LEU A 126 3.26 1.97 -8.94
C LEU A 126 4.17 1.23 -9.93
N THR A 127 3.80 1.23 -11.21
CA THR A 127 4.60 0.58 -12.26
C THR A 127 6.02 1.11 -12.30
N ARG A 128 6.21 2.43 -12.24
CA ARG A 128 7.55 3.03 -12.22
C ARG A 128 8.39 2.56 -11.04
N GLU A 129 7.83 2.56 -9.84
CA GLU A 129 8.57 2.18 -8.64
C GLU A 129 8.91 0.68 -8.60
N ILE A 130 8.01 -0.17 -9.07
CA ILE A 130 8.28 -1.62 -9.16
C ILE A 130 9.35 -1.90 -10.23
N LEU A 131 9.29 -1.25 -11.39
CA LEU A 131 10.33 -1.39 -12.40
C LEU A 131 11.69 -0.93 -11.88
N GLU A 132 11.75 0.25 -11.26
CA GLU A 132 12.99 0.78 -10.69
C GLU A 132 13.54 -0.10 -9.57
N PHE A 133 12.68 -0.68 -8.74
CA PHE A 133 13.09 -1.65 -7.72
C PHE A 133 13.79 -2.86 -8.35
N HIS A 134 13.26 -3.39 -9.46
CA HIS A 134 13.90 -4.49 -10.18
C HIS A 134 15.17 -4.08 -10.92
N GLU A 135 15.23 -2.87 -11.47
CA GLU A 135 16.40 -2.34 -12.18
C GLU A 135 17.57 -2.00 -11.24
N ARG A 136 17.29 -1.71 -9.97
CA ARG A 136 18.29 -1.42 -8.94
C ARG A 136 18.60 -2.61 -8.04
N ASP A 137 18.61 -3.82 -8.59
CA ASP A 137 18.96 -5.05 -7.86
C ASP A 137 18.16 -5.24 -6.56
N MET A 138 16.87 -4.89 -6.57
CA MET A 138 15.95 -5.03 -5.42
C MET A 138 16.32 -4.15 -4.21
N GLU A 139 16.84 -2.94 -4.46
CA GLU A 139 17.14 -1.99 -3.39
C GLU A 139 15.87 -1.49 -2.68
N VAL A 140 15.75 -1.81 -1.38
CA VAL A 140 14.58 -1.46 -0.54
C VAL A 140 14.30 0.05 -0.52
N GLY A 141 15.35 0.86 -0.60
CA GLY A 141 15.27 2.33 -0.59
C GLY A 141 14.43 2.93 -1.72
N VAL A 142 14.21 2.19 -2.81
CA VAL A 142 13.28 2.60 -3.88
C VAL A 142 11.84 2.65 -3.36
N ILE A 143 11.45 1.64 -2.58
CA ILE A 143 10.10 1.51 -2.03
C ILE A 143 9.99 2.27 -0.72
N PHE A 144 10.85 2.02 0.26
CA PHE A 144 10.85 2.76 1.51
C PHE A 144 12.26 2.78 2.11
N PRO A 145 12.79 3.95 2.48
CA PRO A 145 14.16 4.06 2.96
C PRO A 145 14.28 3.65 4.42
N ASP A 146 15.41 3.05 4.79
CA ASP A 146 15.75 2.79 6.19
C ASP A 146 16.18 4.07 6.93
N GLN A 147 16.72 5.04 6.19
CA GLN A 147 17.18 6.34 6.70
C GLN A 147 16.95 7.45 5.68
N GLY A 148 16.77 8.69 6.14
CA GLY A 148 16.63 9.86 5.26
C GLY A 148 15.24 9.97 4.65
N LEU A 149 14.22 9.61 5.42
CA LEU A 149 12.83 9.56 5.00
C LEU A 149 12.33 10.91 4.46
N TRP A 150 12.78 12.03 5.03
CA TRP A 150 12.40 13.36 4.53
C TRP A 150 12.89 13.61 3.09
N ALA A 151 14.15 13.29 2.80
CA ALA A 151 14.70 13.46 1.45
C ALA A 151 13.96 12.56 0.45
N TRP A 152 13.73 11.30 0.83
CA TRP A 152 12.93 10.36 0.05
C TRP A 152 11.51 10.87 -0.19
N LEU A 153 10.83 11.44 0.81
CA LEU A 153 9.50 12.03 0.64
C LEU A 153 9.53 13.20 -0.34
N CYS A 154 10.49 14.11 -0.24
CA CYS A 154 10.60 15.24 -1.15
C CYS A 154 10.80 14.79 -2.60
N GLU A 155 11.58 13.73 -2.83
CA GLU A 155 11.85 13.20 -4.17
C GLU A 155 10.66 12.38 -4.71
N ARG A 156 10.14 11.45 -3.90
CA ARG A 156 9.22 10.39 -4.33
C ARG A 156 7.75 10.72 -4.06
N ARG A 157 7.47 11.56 -3.06
CA ARG A 157 6.14 11.91 -2.57
C ARG A 157 5.99 13.42 -2.34
N PRO A 158 6.29 14.27 -3.35
CA PRO A 158 6.36 15.72 -3.16
C PRO A 158 5.05 16.35 -2.69
N HIS A 159 3.89 15.86 -3.14
CA HIS A 159 2.60 16.41 -2.69
C HIS A 159 2.25 15.99 -1.26
N VAL A 160 2.64 14.79 -0.84
CA VAL A 160 2.57 14.39 0.57
C VAL A 160 3.53 15.23 1.41
N ALA A 161 4.77 15.45 0.95
CA ALA A 161 5.75 16.28 1.64
C ALA A 161 5.18 17.70 1.87
N GLU A 162 4.51 18.29 0.87
CA GLU A 162 3.81 19.57 0.99
C GLU A 162 2.67 19.54 2.02
N GLU A 163 1.83 18.49 2.01
CA GLU A 163 0.70 18.34 2.96
C GLU A 163 1.16 18.08 4.41
N VAL A 164 2.32 17.45 4.57
CA VAL A 164 2.96 17.14 5.86
C VAL A 164 3.77 18.34 6.38
N GLN A 165 4.29 19.21 5.51
CA GLN A 165 5.17 20.29 5.94
C GLN A 165 4.47 21.24 6.92
N VAL A 166 4.98 21.27 8.16
CA VAL A 166 4.77 22.34 9.11
C VAL A 166 6.05 23.16 9.14
N ARG A 167 5.89 24.49 9.13
CA ARG A 167 6.98 25.47 9.16
C ARG A 167 8.10 25.04 10.12
N ALA A 168 9.27 24.75 9.57
CA ALA A 168 10.57 24.63 10.24
C ALA A 168 10.81 23.43 11.20
N ALA A 169 11.35 22.34 10.67
CA ALA A 169 12.41 21.55 11.31
C ALA A 169 13.05 20.59 10.28
N PRO A 170 14.36 20.32 10.32
CA PRO A 170 14.88 19.08 9.76
C PRO A 170 14.30 17.94 10.61
N TRP A 171 13.41 17.14 10.02
CA TRP A 171 12.82 16.01 10.73
C TRP A 171 13.83 14.87 10.77
N SER A 172 14.08 14.31 11.96
CA SER A 172 14.52 12.92 12.04
C SER A 172 13.37 11.99 11.65
N ASP A 173 13.71 10.78 11.22
CA ASP A 173 12.74 9.87 10.60
C ASP A 173 11.61 9.45 11.54
N GLU A 174 11.90 9.22 12.83
CA GLU A 174 10.89 8.83 13.84
C GLU A 174 9.82 9.92 14.08
N PRO A 175 10.16 11.17 14.45
CA PRO A 175 9.17 12.26 14.54
C PRO A 175 8.43 12.52 13.23
N LEU A 176 9.09 12.31 12.08
CA LEU A 176 8.44 12.44 10.78
C LEU A 176 7.35 11.39 10.59
N ILE A 177 7.61 10.13 10.95
CA ILE A 177 6.62 9.04 10.91
C ILE A 177 5.39 9.40 11.75
N ASP A 178 5.59 9.85 12.98
CA ASP A 178 4.50 10.26 13.88
C ASP A 178 3.68 11.40 13.30
N HIS A 179 4.36 12.40 12.75
CA HIS A 179 3.73 13.55 12.14
C HIS A 179 2.94 13.17 10.87
N MET A 180 3.50 12.32 10.00
CA MET A 180 2.81 11.77 8.84
C MET A 180 1.54 11.01 9.23
N ILE A 181 1.63 10.15 10.25
CA ILE A 181 0.47 9.40 10.77
C ILE A 181 -0.60 10.39 11.27
N GLY A 182 -0.19 11.40 12.06
CA GLY A 182 -1.08 12.45 12.56
C GLY A 182 -1.78 13.24 11.46
N ARG A 183 -1.12 13.47 10.33
CA ARG A 183 -1.66 14.22 9.18
C ARG A 183 -2.52 13.37 8.26
N LEU A 184 -2.04 12.18 7.90
CA LEU A 184 -2.61 11.36 6.83
C LEU A 184 -3.59 10.30 7.34
N HIS A 185 -3.39 9.78 8.56
CA HIS A 185 -4.13 8.64 9.10
C HIS A 185 -4.62 8.89 10.54
N THR A 186 -5.46 9.91 10.70
CA THR A 186 -6.13 10.23 11.97
C THR A 186 -7.65 10.28 11.79
N TYR A 187 -8.34 9.56 12.67
CA TYR A 187 -9.80 9.60 12.78
C TYR A 187 -10.25 10.88 13.50
N LYS A 188 -11.22 11.59 12.91
CA LYS A 188 -11.78 12.84 13.47
C LYS A 188 -13.26 12.75 13.82
N GLY A 189 -13.87 11.59 13.64
CA GLY A 189 -15.29 11.39 13.94
C GLY A 189 -15.54 10.98 15.40
N PRO A 190 -16.81 10.86 15.79
CA PRO A 190 -17.19 10.53 17.17
C PRO A 190 -17.16 9.02 17.50
N ALA A 191 -17.10 8.13 16.50
CA ALA A 191 -17.23 6.69 16.74
C ALA A 191 -15.98 6.10 17.40
N LEU A 192 -16.10 5.70 18.67
CA LEU A 192 -14.99 5.15 19.47
C LEU A 192 -14.37 3.90 18.84
N THR A 193 -15.18 2.99 18.33
CA THR A 193 -14.71 1.75 17.70
C THR A 193 -13.88 2.02 16.44
N THR A 194 -14.24 3.05 15.67
CA THR A 194 -13.46 3.46 14.50
C THR A 194 -12.15 4.11 14.91
N ARG A 195 -12.18 4.95 15.96
CA ARG A 195 -10.96 5.52 16.54
C ARG A 195 -9.96 4.44 16.99
N GLN A 196 -10.44 3.45 17.74
CA GLN A 196 -9.62 2.33 18.21
C GLN A 196 -8.98 1.55 17.04
N ALA A 197 -9.71 1.35 15.94
CA ALA A 197 -9.16 0.71 14.75
C ALA A 197 -8.04 1.56 14.10
N TYR A 198 -8.22 2.88 14.02
CA TYR A 198 -7.15 3.79 13.56
C TYR A 198 -5.92 3.73 14.49
N ASP A 199 -6.12 3.74 15.80
CA ASP A 199 -5.04 3.71 16.78
C ASP A 199 -4.24 2.40 16.71
N ALA A 200 -4.91 1.26 16.55
CA ALA A 200 -4.27 -0.05 16.37
C ALA A 200 -3.39 -0.09 15.10
N VAL A 201 -3.88 0.47 13.99
CA VAL A 201 -3.14 0.57 12.73
C VAL A 201 -1.96 1.52 12.86
N ASN A 202 -2.16 2.67 13.50
CA ASN A 202 -1.10 3.65 13.77
C ASN A 202 0.02 3.05 14.63
N ALA A 203 -0.32 2.22 15.62
CA ALA A 203 0.66 1.50 16.41
C ALA A 203 1.48 0.49 15.59
N ARG A 204 0.88 -0.14 14.56
CA ARG A 204 1.61 -1.02 13.63
C ARG A 204 2.52 -0.21 12.70
N PHE A 205 2.05 0.91 12.14
CA PHE A 205 2.89 1.80 11.33
C PHE A 205 4.12 2.31 12.08
N ARG A 206 4.00 2.67 13.37
CA ARG A 206 5.16 3.07 14.18
C ARG A 206 6.17 1.96 14.37
N ARG A 207 5.70 0.74 14.62
CA ARG A 207 6.58 -0.43 14.80
C ARG A 207 7.27 -0.83 13.50
N GLN A 208 6.61 -0.62 12.37
CA GLN A 208 7.12 -1.02 11.07
C GLN A 208 6.78 0.03 10.01
N PRO A 209 7.60 1.09 9.88
CA PRO A 209 7.29 2.26 9.04
C PRO A 209 7.11 1.96 7.56
N ALA A 210 7.79 0.94 7.04
CA ALA A 210 7.63 0.46 5.66
C ALA A 210 6.16 0.16 5.29
N LEU A 211 5.33 -0.24 6.26
CA LEU A 211 3.89 -0.47 6.06
C LEU A 211 3.13 0.79 5.60
N LEU A 212 3.69 1.98 5.76
CA LEU A 212 3.10 3.23 5.26
C LEU A 212 3.14 3.34 3.73
N TRP A 213 3.99 2.59 3.03
CA TRP A 213 4.20 2.79 1.60
C TRP A 213 2.92 2.76 0.75
N PRO A 214 1.99 1.77 0.89
CA PRO A 214 0.75 1.78 0.12
C PRO A 214 -0.11 3.01 0.41
N LEU A 215 -0.14 3.47 1.67
CA LEU A 215 -0.87 4.67 2.07
C LEU A 215 -0.25 5.92 1.46
N LEU A 216 1.08 6.05 1.48
CA LEU A 216 1.80 7.18 0.91
C LEU A 216 1.64 7.25 -0.62
N LEU A 217 1.72 6.10 -1.30
CA LEU A 217 1.50 6.02 -2.74
C LEU A 217 0.09 6.50 -3.13
N ARG A 218 -0.95 6.02 -2.44
CA ARG A 218 -2.33 6.50 -2.66
C ARG A 218 -2.49 7.98 -2.33
N ALA A 219 -1.89 8.44 -1.23
CA ALA A 219 -1.99 9.83 -0.81
C ALA A 219 -1.38 10.77 -1.86
N GLU A 220 -0.18 10.43 -2.33
CA GLU A 220 0.51 11.19 -3.37
C GLU A 220 -0.28 11.23 -4.66
N ALA A 221 -0.73 10.09 -5.18
CA ALA A 221 -1.48 10.03 -6.42
C ALA A 221 -2.78 10.85 -6.35
N TRP A 222 -3.49 10.81 -5.22
CA TRP A 222 -4.69 11.60 -5.03
C TRP A 222 -4.41 13.09 -4.90
N LEU A 223 -3.40 13.48 -4.11
CA LEU A 223 -3.03 14.88 -3.92
C LEU A 223 -2.55 15.50 -5.24
N ALA A 224 -1.76 14.78 -6.03
CA ALA A 224 -1.32 15.18 -7.37
C ALA A 224 -2.52 15.53 -8.27
N VAL A 225 -3.46 14.61 -8.41
CA VAL A 225 -4.65 14.79 -9.26
C VAL A 225 -5.54 15.91 -8.76
N ARG A 226 -5.73 16.02 -7.44
CA ARG A 226 -6.49 17.11 -6.83
C ARG A 226 -5.85 18.47 -7.09
N ASN A 227 -4.53 18.57 -6.96
CA ASN A 227 -3.78 19.81 -7.17
C ASN A 227 -3.76 20.20 -8.65
N GLN A 228 -3.55 19.25 -9.57
CA GLN A 228 -3.68 19.47 -11.00
C GLN A 228 -5.07 20.00 -11.37
N ARG A 229 -6.14 19.41 -10.83
CA ARG A 229 -7.51 19.90 -11.08
C ARG A 229 -7.74 21.31 -10.53
N ARG A 230 -7.16 21.63 -9.36
CA ARG A 230 -7.23 22.99 -8.78
C ARG A 230 -6.48 24.01 -9.63
N ALA A 231 -5.30 23.65 -10.15
CA ALA A 231 -4.54 24.52 -11.05
C ALA A 231 -5.30 24.78 -12.38
N ASN A 232 -6.07 23.79 -12.84
CA ASN A 232 -6.89 23.89 -14.05
C ASN A 232 -8.28 24.53 -13.81
N TRP A 233 -8.65 24.84 -12.57
CA TRP A 233 -9.88 25.57 -12.25
C TRP A 233 -9.70 27.05 -12.60
N GLY A 234 -10.45 27.53 -13.60
CA GLY A 234 -10.35 28.92 -14.11
C GLY A 234 -9.88 29.05 -15.56
N GLY A 235 -9.75 27.95 -16.31
CA GLY A 235 -9.53 28.04 -17.77
C GLY A 235 -8.09 28.29 -18.20
N ARG A 236 -7.09 28.11 -17.32
CA ARG A 236 -5.70 27.90 -17.76
C ARG A 236 -5.59 26.51 -18.40
N ARG A 237 -6.09 26.40 -19.64
CA ARG A 237 -5.64 25.40 -20.58
C ARG A 237 -4.17 25.72 -20.83
N ASN A 238 -3.26 25.07 -20.10
CA ASN A 238 -1.88 25.03 -20.56
C ASN A 238 -1.94 24.45 -21.97
N GLN A 239 -1.58 25.28 -22.94
CA GLN A 239 -1.42 24.88 -24.34
C GLN A 239 -0.32 23.82 -24.36
N LEU A 240 -0.71 22.56 -24.25
CA LEU A 240 0.10 21.45 -24.72
C LEU A 240 -0.08 21.40 -26.24
N THR A 241 0.63 22.28 -26.95
CA THR A 241 0.85 22.19 -28.39
C THR A 241 2.24 22.73 -28.73
N GLY A 242 3.16 21.81 -29.00
CA GLY A 242 4.30 21.91 -29.93
C GLY A 242 5.40 22.91 -29.59
N VAL A 243 6.60 22.42 -29.24
CA VAL A 243 7.69 22.02 -30.17
C VAL A 243 8.51 20.93 -29.49
#